data_AF-A0A7X5DFZ0-F1
#
_entry.id   AF-A0A7X5DFZ0-F1
#
_cell.length_a   1.000
_cell.length_b   1.000
_cell.length_c   1.000
_cell.angle_alpha   90.00
_cell.angle_beta   90.00
_cell.angle_gamma   90.00
#
_symmetry.space_group_name_H-M   'P 1'
#
loop_
_entity.id
_entity.type
_entity.pdbx_description
1 polymer ?
#
loop_
_entity_poly.entity_id
_entity_poly.type
_entity_poly.pdbx_seq_one_letter_code
_entity_poly.pdbx_strand_id
1 'polypeptide(L)'
;KIKGAWYVFGQNGKLLTGKKTRLVKVAGDTYRVTKSGRAKAGWDGAKVRRFAENGQMMTGTAVVGEKFYAFSAKGRYDAAKTKQLRAAACIDGDAAPLLKLLGSPQKRTYSASCYQMTDADGNSILGDDGRLVYPHFTVFTFKADNGVEYYRGVEAR
;
A
#
# COMPACT_ATOMS: atom_id res chain seq x y z
N LYS A 1 -8.06 5.51 -17.55
CA LYS A 1 -9.38 5.84 -16.93
C LYS A 1 -10.20 6.61 -17.97
N ILE A 2 -11.46 6.24 -18.20
CA ILE A 2 -12.36 6.89 -19.18
C ILE A 2 -13.62 7.30 -18.42
N LYS A 3 -13.92 8.61 -18.36
CA LYS A 3 -15.09 9.17 -17.64
C LYS A 3 -15.26 8.60 -16.23
N GLY A 4 -14.19 8.60 -15.43
CA GLY A 4 -14.24 8.10 -14.05
C GLY A 4 -14.10 6.58 -13.89
N ALA A 5 -14.28 5.78 -14.94
CA ALA A 5 -14.19 4.33 -14.88
C ALA A 5 -12.85 3.79 -15.42
N TRP A 6 -12.32 2.76 -14.76
CA TRP A 6 -11.16 2.02 -15.23
C TRP A 6 -11.58 0.90 -16.18
N TYR A 7 -10.79 0.72 -17.24
CA TYR A 7 -10.96 -0.32 -18.26
C TYR A 7 -9.61 -0.97 -18.49
N VAL A 8 -9.60 -2.26 -18.82
CA VAL A 8 -8.37 -3.02 -19.02
C VAL A 8 -8.22 -3.37 -20.49
N PHE A 9 -7.12 -2.92 -21.08
CA PHE A 9 -6.77 -3.17 -22.47
C PHE A 9 -5.64 -4.20 -22.53
N GLY A 10 -5.67 -5.08 -23.53
CA GLY A 10 -4.56 -5.98 -23.83
C GLY A 10 -3.37 -5.23 -24.40
N GLN A 11 -2.23 -5.91 -24.54
CA GLN A 11 -1.01 -5.33 -25.11
C GLN A 11 -1.18 -4.81 -26.55
N ASN A 12 -2.16 -5.34 -27.28
CA ASN A 12 -2.53 -4.89 -28.62
C ASN A 12 -3.52 -3.70 -28.62
N GLY A 13 -3.75 -3.06 -27.47
CA GLY A 13 -4.67 -1.93 -27.33
C GLY A 13 -6.16 -2.30 -27.40
N LYS A 14 -6.52 -3.59 -27.49
CA LYS A 14 -7.93 -4.02 -27.53
C LYS A 14 -8.53 -4.11 -26.12
N LEU A 15 -9.75 -3.61 -25.96
CA LEU A 15 -10.49 -3.73 -24.71
C LEU A 15 -10.77 -5.20 -24.38
N LEU A 16 -10.46 -5.63 -23.15
CA LEU A 16 -10.65 -7.03 -22.73
C LEU A 16 -12.07 -7.27 -22.20
N THR A 17 -13.00 -7.70 -23.07
CA THR A 17 -14.40 -8.00 -22.70
C THR A 17 -14.69 -9.51 -22.64
N GLY A 18 -15.88 -9.94 -22.20
CA GLY A 18 -16.37 -11.30 -22.46
C GLY A 18 -17.61 -11.68 -21.66
N LYS A 19 -17.90 -12.98 -21.48
CA LYS A 19 -19.21 -13.44 -20.98
C LYS A 19 -19.43 -13.21 -19.48
N LYS A 20 -18.38 -13.21 -18.67
CA LYS A 20 -18.44 -13.07 -17.20
C LYS A 20 -17.28 -12.26 -16.66
N THR A 21 -17.39 -11.85 -15.40
CA THR A 21 -16.25 -11.27 -14.67
C THR A 21 -15.15 -12.32 -14.55
N ARG A 22 -13.92 -11.98 -14.91
CA ARG A 22 -12.79 -12.91 -14.91
C ARG A 22 -11.48 -12.23 -14.57
N LEU A 23 -10.46 -13.05 -14.34
CA LEU A 23 -9.09 -12.58 -14.26
C LEU A 23 -8.45 -12.64 -15.64
N VAL A 24 -7.65 -11.63 -15.96
CA VAL A 24 -6.86 -11.55 -17.20
C VAL A 24 -5.43 -11.18 -16.84
N LYS A 25 -4.46 -11.66 -17.62
CA LYS A 25 -3.05 -11.31 -17.45
C LYS A 25 -2.64 -10.33 -18.55
N VAL A 26 -2.05 -9.20 -18.16
CA VAL A 26 -1.57 -8.16 -19.08
C VAL A 26 -0.18 -7.77 -18.63
N ALA A 27 0.83 -7.93 -19.51
CA ALA A 27 2.22 -7.56 -19.22
C ALA A 27 2.78 -8.11 -17.89
N GLY A 28 2.38 -9.32 -17.50
CA GLY A 28 2.82 -9.94 -16.24
C GLY A 28 1.85 -9.73 -15.07
N ASP A 29 1.08 -8.65 -15.07
CA ASP A 29 0.12 -8.31 -14.04
C ASP A 29 -1.23 -9.01 -14.24
N THR A 30 -1.92 -9.30 -13.14
CA THR A 30 -3.27 -9.88 -13.17
C THR A 30 -4.31 -8.83 -12.84
N TYR A 31 -5.37 -8.75 -13.63
CA TYR A 31 -6.48 -7.81 -13.45
C TYR A 31 -7.81 -8.53 -13.34
N ARG A 32 -8.75 -7.99 -12.54
CA ARG A 32 -10.15 -8.43 -12.50
C ARG A 32 -11.01 -7.53 -13.37
N VAL A 33 -11.65 -8.14 -14.36
CA VAL A 33 -12.37 -7.42 -15.42
C VAL A 33 -13.80 -7.93 -15.52
N THR A 34 -14.76 -7.03 -15.63
CA THR A 34 -16.18 -7.36 -15.82
C THR A 34 -16.48 -7.80 -17.26
N LYS A 35 -17.72 -8.23 -17.53
CA LYS A 35 -18.15 -8.60 -18.89
C LYS A 35 -17.95 -7.48 -19.93
N SER A 36 -18.10 -6.22 -19.50
CA SER A 36 -17.98 -5.03 -20.36
C SER A 36 -16.56 -4.45 -20.45
N GLY A 37 -15.55 -5.15 -19.91
CA GLY A 37 -14.16 -4.68 -19.96
C GLY A 37 -13.79 -3.66 -18.89
N ARG A 38 -14.71 -3.31 -17.99
CA ARG A 38 -14.41 -2.45 -16.84
C ARG A 38 -13.59 -3.21 -15.81
N ALA A 39 -12.63 -2.52 -15.19
CA ALA A 39 -11.95 -3.03 -14.01
C ALA A 39 -12.93 -3.20 -12.84
N LYS A 40 -12.73 -4.24 -12.03
CA LYS A 40 -13.52 -4.50 -10.82
C LYS A 40 -12.62 -4.54 -9.60
N ALA A 41 -12.72 -3.50 -8.78
CA ALA A 41 -11.99 -3.34 -7.54
C ALA A 41 -12.57 -4.18 -6.38
N GLY A 42 -11.88 -4.15 -5.24
CA GLY A 42 -12.33 -4.73 -3.98
C GLY A 42 -12.02 -6.21 -3.85
N TRP A 43 -12.63 -6.85 -2.87
CA TRP A 43 -12.45 -8.29 -2.61
C TRP A 43 -13.11 -9.15 -3.70
N ASP A 44 -12.53 -10.31 -3.98
CA ASP A 44 -13.29 -11.38 -4.61
C ASP A 44 -14.35 -11.96 -3.67
N GLY A 45 -15.25 -12.79 -4.21
CA GLY A 45 -16.38 -13.31 -3.43
C GLY A 45 -15.92 -14.15 -2.23
N ALA A 46 -14.78 -14.83 -2.35
CA ALA A 46 -14.20 -15.66 -1.30
C ALA A 46 -13.29 -14.88 -0.33
N LYS A 47 -13.08 -13.57 -0.55
CA LYS A 47 -12.13 -12.72 0.21
C LYS A 47 -10.69 -13.28 0.25
N VAL A 48 -10.31 -14.01 -0.79
CA VAL A 48 -8.95 -14.57 -0.94
C VAL A 48 -8.05 -13.58 -1.64
N ARG A 49 -8.60 -12.72 -2.52
CA ARG A 49 -7.84 -11.74 -3.31
C ARG A 49 -8.50 -10.38 -3.22
N ARG A 50 -7.68 -9.33 -3.27
CA ARG A 50 -8.17 -7.95 -3.38
C ARG A 50 -7.61 -7.30 -4.63
N PHE A 51 -8.41 -6.43 -5.23
CA PHE A 51 -8.08 -5.71 -6.45
C PHE A 51 -8.13 -4.20 -6.18
N ALA A 52 -7.15 -3.47 -6.71
CA ALA A 52 -7.07 -2.01 -6.70
C ALA A 52 -8.18 -1.39 -7.56
N GLU A 53 -8.33 -0.07 -7.51
CA GLU A 53 -9.37 0.65 -8.28
C GLU A 53 -9.26 0.42 -9.79
N ASN A 54 -8.03 0.33 -10.29
CA ASN A 54 -7.71 0.00 -11.69
C ASN A 54 -7.93 -1.50 -12.02
N GLY A 55 -8.35 -2.31 -11.05
CA GLY A 55 -8.62 -3.73 -11.20
C GLY A 55 -7.39 -4.63 -11.07
N GLN A 56 -6.20 -4.08 -10.87
CA GLN A 56 -4.98 -4.86 -10.68
C GLN A 56 -5.04 -5.66 -9.37
N MET A 57 -4.62 -6.91 -9.41
CA MET A 57 -4.55 -7.79 -8.25
C MET A 57 -3.45 -7.31 -7.32
N MET A 58 -3.77 -7.12 -6.05
CA MET A 58 -2.78 -6.77 -5.03
C MET A 58 -1.90 -7.99 -4.71
N THR A 59 -0.59 -7.77 -4.64
CA THR A 59 0.43 -8.77 -4.28
C THR A 59 1.45 -8.14 -3.34
N GLY A 60 2.14 -8.96 -2.55
CA GLY A 60 3.12 -8.45 -1.58
C GLY A 60 2.44 -7.58 -0.51
N THR A 61 3.16 -6.59 0.01
CA THR A 61 2.57 -5.58 0.89
C THR A 61 1.85 -4.52 0.05
N ALA A 62 0.60 -4.25 0.40
CA ALA A 62 -0.23 -3.25 -0.24
C ALA A 62 -0.94 -2.39 0.81
N VAL A 63 -1.43 -1.23 0.38
CA VAL A 63 -2.13 -0.25 1.24
C VAL A 63 -3.49 0.04 0.64
N VAL A 64 -4.51 0.07 1.49
CA VAL A 64 -5.87 0.48 1.09
C VAL A 64 -6.44 1.41 2.14
N GLY A 65 -6.75 2.64 1.75
CA GLY A 65 -6.87 3.74 2.70
C GLY A 65 -5.51 3.92 3.37
N GLU A 66 -5.47 3.83 4.69
CA GLU A 66 -4.26 3.99 5.51
C GLU A 66 -3.88 2.67 6.21
N LYS A 67 -4.34 1.54 5.66
CA LYS A 67 -4.17 0.23 6.28
C LYS A 67 -3.32 -0.67 5.41
N PHE A 68 -2.29 -1.26 6.03
CA PHE A 68 -1.51 -2.32 5.41
C PHE A 68 -2.33 -3.61 5.23
N TYR A 69 -2.04 -4.30 4.14
CA TYR A 69 -2.47 -5.65 3.82
C TYR A 69 -1.28 -6.42 3.26
N ALA A 70 -1.22 -7.71 3.53
CA ALA A 70 -0.23 -8.61 2.97
C ALA A 70 -0.91 -9.64 2.06
N PHE A 71 -0.26 -9.91 0.94
CA PHE A 71 -0.65 -10.92 -0.03
C PHE A 71 0.59 -11.69 -0.49
N SER A 72 0.40 -12.98 -0.79
CA SER A 72 1.42 -13.76 -1.50
C SER A 72 1.68 -13.21 -2.91
N ALA A 73 2.76 -13.68 -3.56
CA ALA A 73 3.03 -13.38 -4.97
C ALA A 73 1.91 -13.82 -5.93
N LYS A 74 1.04 -14.75 -5.51
CA LYS A 74 -0.14 -15.20 -6.26
C LYS A 74 -1.43 -14.46 -5.86
N GLY A 75 -1.32 -13.39 -5.07
CA GLY A 75 -2.43 -12.52 -4.64
C GLY A 75 -3.33 -13.10 -3.55
N ARG A 76 -2.97 -14.25 -2.94
CA ARG A 76 -3.71 -14.77 -1.78
C ARG A 76 -3.44 -13.91 -0.55
N TYR A 77 -4.50 -13.49 0.12
CA TYR A 77 -4.48 -12.72 1.36
C TYR A 77 -3.78 -13.48 2.49
N ASP A 78 -2.86 -12.80 3.15
CA ASP A 78 -2.13 -13.29 4.32
C ASP A 78 -2.61 -12.53 5.56
N ALA A 79 -3.54 -13.15 6.29
CA ALA A 79 -4.14 -12.54 7.48
C ALA A 79 -3.14 -12.37 8.62
N ALA A 80 -2.20 -13.31 8.78
CA ALA A 80 -1.23 -13.30 9.86
C ALA A 80 -0.23 -12.16 9.68
N LYS A 81 0.38 -12.05 8.50
CA LYS A 81 1.30 -10.94 8.19
C LYS A 81 0.57 -9.59 8.15
N THR A 82 -0.68 -9.56 7.71
CA THR A 82 -1.51 -8.35 7.79
C THR A 82 -1.70 -7.88 9.24
N LYS A 83 -1.97 -8.80 10.17
CA LYS A 83 -2.08 -8.48 11.60
C LYS A 83 -0.77 -7.92 12.14
N GLN A 84 0.36 -8.53 11.81
CA GLN A 84 1.69 -8.06 12.24
C GLN A 84 1.99 -6.65 11.72
N LEU A 85 1.79 -6.40 10.41
CA LEU A 85 2.02 -5.08 9.81
C LEU A 85 1.17 -4.00 10.49
N ARG A 86 -0.10 -4.29 10.77
CA ARG A 86 -1.00 -3.33 11.41
C ARG A 86 -0.69 -3.08 12.88
N ALA A 87 -0.27 -4.11 13.61
CA ALA A 87 0.17 -3.94 14.99
C ALA A 87 1.45 -3.08 15.07
N ALA A 88 2.36 -3.24 14.11
CA ALA A 88 3.59 -2.45 14.04
C ALA A 88 3.36 -1.02 13.51
N ALA A 89 2.29 -0.77 12.76
CA ALA A 89 1.93 0.55 12.24
C ALA A 89 1.16 1.38 13.28
N CYS A 90 1.79 1.62 14.42
CA CYS A 90 1.26 2.45 15.50
C CYS A 90 1.64 3.91 15.26
N ILE A 91 0.65 4.80 15.07
CA ILE A 91 0.91 6.24 14.97
C ILE A 91 1.65 6.67 16.23
N ASP A 92 2.74 7.42 16.04
CA ASP A 92 3.61 7.95 17.09
C ASP A 92 4.39 6.88 17.86
N GLY A 93 4.26 5.61 17.44
CA GLY A 93 5.08 4.51 17.93
C GLY A 93 6.39 4.40 17.13
N ASP A 94 7.37 3.72 17.73
CA ASP A 94 8.61 3.35 17.07
C ASP A 94 8.33 2.59 15.76
N ALA A 95 8.83 3.12 14.64
CA ALA A 95 8.64 2.55 13.32
C ALA A 95 9.55 1.35 13.07
N ALA A 96 10.60 1.12 13.86
CA ALA A 96 11.60 0.07 13.61
C ALA A 96 10.99 -1.33 13.40
N PRO A 97 10.00 -1.81 14.19
CA PRO A 97 9.33 -3.08 13.95
C PRO A 97 8.60 -3.12 12.60
N LEU A 98 7.94 -2.03 12.21
CA LEU A 98 7.27 -1.92 10.92
C LEU A 98 8.28 -1.94 9.77
N LEU A 99 9.33 -1.12 9.85
CA LEU A 99 10.36 -1.03 8.82
C LEU A 99 11.08 -2.37 8.62
N LYS A 100 11.29 -3.14 9.70
CA LYS A 100 11.82 -4.51 9.60
C LYS A 100 10.90 -5.45 8.82
N LEU A 101 9.58 -5.35 9.01
CA LEU A 101 8.59 -6.16 8.28
C LEU A 101 8.45 -5.75 6.80
N LEU A 102 8.63 -4.45 6.51
CA LEU A 102 8.53 -3.89 5.16
C LEU A 102 9.80 -4.11 4.34
N GLY A 103 10.96 -4.22 4.98
CA GLY A 103 12.26 -4.30 4.33
C GLY A 103 12.76 -2.92 3.87
N SER A 104 13.63 -2.90 2.87
CA SER A 104 14.23 -1.65 2.40
C SER A 104 13.29 -0.88 1.46
N PRO A 105 13.10 0.44 1.66
CA PRO A 105 12.40 1.27 0.70
C PRO A 105 13.25 1.48 -0.56
N GLN A 106 12.60 1.79 -1.69
CA GLN A 106 13.28 2.19 -2.93
C GLN A 106 13.94 3.57 -2.81
N LYS A 107 13.35 4.46 -2.00
CA LYS A 107 13.88 5.79 -1.74
C LYS A 107 13.52 6.23 -0.32
N ARG A 108 14.44 6.94 0.31
CA ARG A 108 14.27 7.54 1.63
C ARG A 108 14.68 9.01 1.54
N THR A 109 13.80 9.91 1.96
CA THR A 109 14.07 11.36 2.00
C THR A 109 13.62 11.92 3.34
N TYR A 110 14.39 12.88 3.84
CA TYR A 110 14.13 13.61 5.08
C TYR A 110 14.15 15.10 4.80
N SER A 111 13.31 15.85 5.51
CA SER A 111 13.28 17.30 5.47
C SER A 111 12.90 17.83 6.85
N ALA A 112 13.45 19.00 7.21
CA ALA A 112 13.15 19.67 8.47
C ALA A 112 11.64 19.71 8.71
N SER A 113 11.19 19.15 9.84
CA SER A 113 9.79 19.12 10.19
C SER A 113 9.35 20.47 10.76
N CYS A 114 8.14 20.89 10.43
CA CYS A 114 7.45 21.96 11.17
C CYS A 114 6.65 21.41 12.36
N TYR A 115 6.64 20.08 12.53
CA TYR A 115 5.97 19.38 13.61
C TYR A 115 6.97 19.05 14.73
N GLN A 116 6.50 19.12 15.97
CA GLN A 116 7.25 18.76 17.16
C GLN A 116 6.47 17.66 17.87
N MET A 117 7.16 16.60 18.29
CA MET A 117 6.59 15.62 19.21
C MET A 117 6.89 16.05 20.64
N THR A 118 6.18 15.50 21.62
CA THR A 118 6.52 15.65 23.04
C THR A 118 6.88 14.30 23.62
N ASP A 119 7.95 14.25 24.41
CA ASP A 119 8.27 13.06 25.20
C ASP A 119 7.29 12.86 26.37
N ALA A 120 7.51 11.80 27.16
CA ALA A 120 6.66 11.49 28.31
C ALA A 120 6.71 12.55 29.43
N ASP A 121 7.78 13.35 29.46
CA ASP A 121 8.01 14.41 30.44
C ASP A 121 7.51 15.78 29.92
N GLY A 122 7.00 15.83 28.68
CA GLY A 122 6.45 17.03 28.04
C GLY A 122 7.46 17.89 27.29
N ASN A 123 8.70 17.43 27.10
CA ASN A 123 9.70 18.19 26.36
C ASN A 123 9.51 18.04 24.85
N SER A 124 9.71 19.12 24.10
CA SER A 124 9.71 19.09 22.64
C SER A 124 10.83 18.21 22.10
N ILE A 125 10.45 17.25 21.25
CA ILE A 125 11.33 16.48 20.40
C ILE A 125 11.25 17.09 18.99
N LEU A 126 12.39 17.59 18.51
CA LEU A 126 12.57 18.05 17.13
C LEU A 126 13.04 16.90 16.24
N GLY A 127 12.90 17.09 14.92
CA GLY A 127 13.31 16.10 13.94
C GLY A 127 12.89 16.43 12.51
N ASP A 128 13.05 15.44 11.64
CA ASP A 128 12.76 15.52 10.22
C ASP A 128 11.53 14.68 9.84
N ASP A 129 10.72 15.18 8.91
CA ASP A 129 9.68 14.39 8.26
C ASP A 129 10.31 13.43 7.25
N GLY A 130 10.09 12.13 7.46
CA GLY A 130 10.57 11.07 6.60
C GLY A 130 9.54 10.63 5.57
N ARG A 131 9.98 10.48 4.32
CA ARG A 131 9.20 9.89 3.23
C ARG A 131 9.91 8.67 2.67
N LEU A 132 9.39 7.48 2.98
CA LEU A 132 9.95 6.19 2.60
C LEU A 132 9.09 5.57 1.49
N VAL A 133 9.65 5.51 0.29
CA VAL A 133 8.93 5.11 -0.91
C VAL A 133 9.13 3.62 -1.18
N TYR A 134 8.03 2.87 -1.25
CA TYR A 134 7.97 1.47 -1.63
C TYR A 134 7.29 1.32 -3.02
N PRO A 135 7.32 0.13 -3.64
CA PRO A 135 6.78 -0.06 -4.98
C PRO A 135 5.33 0.41 -5.17
N HIS A 136 4.47 0.24 -4.16
CA HIS A 136 3.02 0.50 -4.26
C HIS A 136 2.46 1.42 -3.16
N PHE A 137 3.32 1.97 -2.31
CA PHE A 137 2.91 2.83 -1.20
C PHE A 137 4.07 3.70 -0.71
N THR A 138 3.74 4.74 0.04
CA THR A 138 4.69 5.58 0.76
C THR A 138 4.40 5.47 2.25
N VAL A 139 5.44 5.24 3.05
CA VAL A 139 5.37 5.35 4.51
C VAL A 139 5.90 6.72 4.91
N PHE A 140 5.15 7.40 5.78
CA PHE A 140 5.56 8.65 6.39
C PHE A 140 6.04 8.40 7.81
N THR A 141 7.17 9.00 8.16
CA THR A 141 7.79 8.88 9.48
C THR A 141 8.18 10.25 10.01
N PHE A 142 8.47 10.33 11.31
CA PHE A 142 9.14 11.47 11.92
C PHE A 142 10.43 10.94 12.54
N LYS A 143 11.58 11.41 12.06
CA LYS A 143 12.89 10.99 12.58
C LYS A 143 13.37 12.03 13.57
N ALA A 144 13.26 11.70 14.85
CA ALA A 144 13.65 12.57 15.93
C ALA A 144 15.18 12.68 16.06
N ASP A 145 15.64 13.81 16.60
CA ASP A 145 17.06 14.08 16.85
C ASP A 145 17.66 13.12 17.90
N ASN A 146 16.81 12.51 18.74
CA ASN A 146 17.20 11.45 19.68
C ASN A 146 17.48 10.09 18.99
N GLY A 147 17.30 10.01 17.67
CA GLY A 147 17.59 8.83 16.85
C GLY A 147 16.41 7.88 16.64
N VAL A 148 15.27 8.10 17.30
CA VAL A 148 14.06 7.28 17.10
C VAL A 148 13.29 7.75 15.85
N GLU A 149 12.86 6.80 15.02
CA GLU A 149 12.01 7.08 13.85
C GLU A 149 10.59 6.60 14.15
N TYR A 150 9.64 7.53 14.21
CA TYR A 150 8.24 7.27 14.58
C TYR A 150 7.36 7.10 13.34
N TYR A 151 6.41 6.18 13.37
CA TYR A 151 5.47 6.00 12.27
C TYR A 151 4.40 7.09 12.28
N ARG A 152 4.16 7.73 11.14
CA ARG A 152 3.20 8.84 10.99
C ARG A 152 2.07 8.59 10.02
N GLY A 153 2.19 7.59 9.16
CA GLY A 153 1.12 7.23 8.24
C GLY A 153 1.58 6.46 7.02
N VAL A 154 0.62 6.08 6.19
CA VAL A 154 0.87 5.37 4.94
C VAL A 154 -0.17 5.73 3.89
N GLU A 155 0.28 5.86 2.65
CA GLU A 155 -0.59 6.11 1.50
C GLU A 155 -0.28 5.15 0.35
N ALA A 156 -1.32 4.71 -0.35
CA ALA A 156 -1.17 3.94 -1.59
C ALA A 156 -0.62 4.83 -2.72
N ARG A 157 0.13 4.24 -3.66
CA ARG A 157 0.66 4.91 -4.86
C ARG A 157 0.06 4.35 -6.14
#